data_AF-A0A151KTK1-F1
#
_entry.id   AF-A0A151KTK1-F1
#
_cell.length_a   1.000
_cell.length_b   1.000
_cell.length_c   1.000
_cell.angle_alpha   90.00
_cell.angle_beta   90.00
_cell.angle_gamma   90.00
#
_symmetry.space_group_name_H-M   'P 1'
#
loop_
_entity.id
_entity.type
_entity.pdbx_description
1 polymer ?
#
loop_
_entity_poly.entity_id
_entity_poly.type
_entity_poly.pdbx_seq_one_letter_code
_entity_poly.pdbx_strand_id
1 'polypeptide(L)'
;MKSGTLKTKGFNFKQFSIADSHSGMPVSTDGVLLGAWSDFSCANNLLDIGTGTGLLSLMSAQRFPTLRITAVDIDAHAIEAARDNFAQSPWRDRLEVQQGDVLTLNLGTRFDAIICNPPYFNSGEQAKMQQRATARHTDSLSHRDLLARTKALLNQDGRASFVLPDVEGAAFIQLAQTQGWHLSRLCRVRPSEQKPASRLLFELRLQATAVQEQSLTIREANGYSAEFVALTQDFYLKM
;
A
#
# COMPACT_ATOMS: atom_id res chain seq x y z
N MET A 1 -27.17 -19.93 -20.62
CA MET A 1 -27.51 -18.93 -19.60
C MET A 1 -26.32 -17.99 -19.44
N LYS A 2 -26.57 -16.68 -19.44
CA LYS A 2 -25.57 -15.60 -19.58
C LYS A 2 -24.56 -15.62 -18.43
N SER A 3 -23.29 -15.93 -18.73
CA SER A 3 -22.16 -15.60 -17.86
C SER A 3 -21.94 -14.09 -17.96
N GLY A 4 -22.53 -13.34 -17.02
CA GLY A 4 -22.30 -11.91 -16.90
C GLY A 4 -21.00 -11.69 -16.17
N THR A 5 -19.90 -11.52 -16.91
CA THR A 5 -18.66 -10.98 -16.35
C THR A 5 -18.97 -9.59 -15.80
N LEU A 6 -18.90 -9.42 -14.48
CA LEU A 6 -19.06 -8.13 -13.82
C LEU A 6 -17.96 -7.20 -14.34
N LYS A 7 -18.33 -6.26 -15.23
CA LYS A 7 -17.44 -5.18 -15.67
C LYS A 7 -17.28 -4.20 -14.51
N THR A 8 -16.15 -4.23 -13.83
CA THR A 8 -15.76 -3.17 -12.89
C THR A 8 -15.27 -1.97 -13.69
N LYS A 9 -15.86 -0.79 -13.53
CA LYS A 9 -15.35 0.42 -14.22
C LYS A 9 -13.96 0.77 -13.64
N GLY A 10 -13.01 1.14 -14.51
CA GLY A 10 -11.73 1.72 -14.08
C GLY A 10 -11.92 2.95 -13.19
N PHE A 11 -10.90 3.31 -12.43
CA PHE A 11 -10.94 4.40 -11.46
C PHE A 11 -10.09 5.59 -11.90
N ASN A 12 -10.70 6.77 -12.01
CA ASN A 12 -10.00 7.98 -12.43
C ASN A 12 -9.63 8.84 -11.21
N PHE A 13 -8.35 9.12 -11.08
CA PHE A 13 -7.82 10.17 -10.21
C PHE A 13 -7.64 11.47 -11.02
N LYS A 14 -7.30 12.57 -10.35
CA LYS A 14 -7.07 13.87 -10.99
C LYS A 14 -5.98 13.84 -12.07
N GLN A 15 -4.91 13.08 -11.85
CA GLN A 15 -3.73 13.11 -12.73
C GLN A 15 -3.39 11.76 -13.40
N PHE A 16 -4.05 10.67 -12.99
CA PHE A 16 -3.84 9.35 -13.55
C PHE A 16 -5.11 8.50 -13.44
N SER A 17 -5.11 7.31 -14.02
CA SER A 17 -6.23 6.38 -13.94
C SER A 17 -5.73 4.97 -13.69
N ILE A 18 -6.54 4.16 -13.03
CA ILE A 18 -6.33 2.73 -12.85
C ILE A 18 -7.32 2.01 -13.76
N ALA A 19 -6.81 1.33 -14.78
CA ALA A 19 -7.61 0.60 -15.74
C ALA A 19 -8.32 -0.60 -15.08
N ASP A 20 -9.47 -0.98 -15.66
CA ASP A 20 -10.11 -2.27 -15.36
C ASP A 20 -9.24 -3.38 -15.96
N SER A 21 -8.34 -3.92 -15.16
CA SER A 21 -7.29 -4.81 -15.64
C SER A 21 -7.68 -6.28 -15.62
N HIS A 22 -8.95 -6.63 -15.36
CA HIS A 22 -9.41 -8.01 -15.12
C HIS A 22 -8.65 -8.78 -14.02
N SER A 23 -7.69 -8.14 -13.34
CA SER A 23 -6.89 -8.67 -12.21
C SER A 23 -7.71 -8.93 -10.96
N GLY A 24 -8.96 -8.44 -10.91
CA GLY A 24 -9.84 -8.59 -9.74
C GLY A 24 -9.44 -7.72 -8.55
N MET A 25 -8.54 -6.75 -8.73
CA MET A 25 -8.02 -5.87 -7.66
C MET A 25 -8.55 -4.44 -7.81
N PRO A 26 -9.74 -4.12 -7.26
CA PRO A 26 -10.27 -2.76 -7.31
C PRO A 26 -9.42 -1.80 -6.45
N VAL A 27 -9.46 -0.51 -6.78
CA VAL A 27 -8.88 0.55 -5.94
C VAL A 27 -9.48 0.46 -4.54
N SER A 28 -8.62 0.24 -3.55
CA SER A 28 -9.01 0.11 -2.14
C SER A 28 -8.85 1.43 -1.40
N THR A 29 -9.76 1.70 -0.46
CA THR A 29 -9.65 2.85 0.45
C THR A 29 -8.34 2.81 1.23
N ASP A 30 -7.90 1.62 1.65
CA ASP A 30 -6.65 1.43 2.38
C ASP A 30 -5.44 1.85 1.54
N GLY A 31 -5.42 1.49 0.24
CA GLY A 31 -4.39 1.91 -0.69
C GLY A 31 -4.36 3.43 -0.89
N VAL A 32 -5.53 4.07 -1.04
CA VAL A 32 -5.59 5.53 -1.16
C VAL A 32 -5.15 6.23 0.14
N LEU A 33 -5.60 5.74 1.29
CA LEU A 33 -5.19 6.27 2.60
C LEU A 33 -3.67 6.18 2.78
N LEU A 34 -3.07 5.02 2.49
CA LEU A 34 -1.63 4.82 2.59
C LEU A 34 -0.85 5.70 1.61
N GLY A 35 -1.22 5.68 0.33
CA GLY A 35 -0.55 6.47 -0.71
C GLY A 35 -0.64 7.98 -0.47
N ALA A 36 -1.70 8.45 0.18
CA ALA A 36 -1.87 9.86 0.55
C ALA A 36 -1.13 10.24 1.85
N TRP A 37 -1.03 9.32 2.82
CA TRP A 37 -0.45 9.59 4.14
C TRP A 37 1.07 9.41 4.23
N SER A 38 1.62 8.47 3.46
CA SER A 38 3.07 8.22 3.44
C SER A 38 3.86 9.47 3.04
N ASP A 39 5.09 9.62 3.55
CA ASP A 39 5.96 10.74 3.19
C ASP A 39 7.34 10.24 2.74
N PHE A 40 7.67 10.53 1.49
CA PHE A 40 8.91 10.13 0.83
C PHE A 40 9.72 11.33 0.34
N SER A 41 9.52 12.51 0.92
CA SER A 41 10.17 13.76 0.48
C SER A 41 11.71 13.70 0.47
N CYS A 42 12.32 12.83 1.30
CA CYS A 42 13.77 12.63 1.37
C CYS A 42 14.25 11.32 0.71
N ALA A 43 13.40 10.62 -0.03
CA ALA A 43 13.73 9.35 -0.68
C ALA A 43 14.04 9.55 -2.17
N ASN A 44 15.05 8.84 -2.67
CA ASN A 44 15.34 8.79 -4.10
C ASN A 44 14.76 7.54 -4.76
N ASN A 45 14.76 6.41 -4.04
CA ASN A 45 14.24 5.13 -4.52
C ASN A 45 13.21 4.55 -3.55
N LEU A 46 12.03 4.23 -4.08
CA LEU A 46 10.92 3.57 -3.39
C LEU A 46 10.72 2.15 -3.94
N LEU A 47 10.48 1.20 -3.05
CA LEU A 47 9.98 -0.13 -3.39
C LEU A 47 8.50 -0.25 -2.98
N ASP A 48 7.65 -0.64 -3.92
CA ASP A 48 6.24 -0.99 -3.71
C ASP A 48 6.08 -2.52 -3.71
N ILE A 49 5.83 -3.11 -2.53
CA ILE A 49 5.72 -4.56 -2.34
C ILE A 49 4.25 -4.98 -2.42
N GLY A 50 3.94 -5.91 -3.33
CA GLY A 50 2.56 -6.33 -3.62
C GLY A 50 1.82 -5.23 -4.36
N THR A 51 2.42 -4.73 -5.44
CA THR A 51 1.97 -3.50 -6.11
C THR A 51 0.55 -3.61 -6.69
N GLY A 52 0.06 -4.83 -6.97
CA GLY A 52 -1.26 -5.03 -7.57
C GLY A 52 -1.39 -4.27 -8.89
N THR A 53 -2.35 -3.35 -8.96
CA THR A 53 -2.55 -2.49 -10.15
C THR A 53 -1.57 -1.33 -10.27
N GLY A 54 -0.62 -1.17 -9.34
CA GLY A 54 0.32 -0.04 -9.34
C GLY A 54 -0.21 1.22 -8.67
N LEU A 55 -1.32 1.14 -7.91
CA LEU A 55 -1.97 2.29 -7.28
C LEU A 55 -0.99 3.10 -6.41
N LEU A 56 -0.30 2.45 -5.48
CA LEU A 56 0.61 3.10 -4.54
C LEU A 56 1.82 3.72 -5.25
N SER A 57 2.35 3.02 -6.25
CA SER A 57 3.40 3.52 -7.13
C SER A 57 2.98 4.79 -7.87
N LEU A 58 1.79 4.82 -8.47
CA LEU A 58 1.30 6.00 -9.20
C LEU A 58 0.99 7.18 -8.27
N MET A 59 0.40 6.91 -7.10
CA MET A 59 0.18 7.94 -6.09
C MET A 59 1.49 8.56 -5.59
N SER A 60 2.51 7.72 -5.39
CA SER A 60 3.84 8.16 -4.99
C SER A 60 4.54 8.95 -6.10
N ALA A 61 4.42 8.50 -7.36
CA ALA A 61 4.98 9.21 -8.51
C ALA A 61 4.37 10.60 -8.71
N GLN A 62 3.06 10.75 -8.46
CA GLN A 62 2.34 12.02 -8.48
C GLN A 62 2.88 12.99 -7.41
N ARG A 63 3.09 12.51 -6.18
CA ARG A 63 3.47 13.35 -5.03
C ARG A 63 4.96 13.68 -4.98
N PHE A 64 5.82 12.80 -5.50
CA PHE A 64 7.27 12.91 -5.38
C PHE A 64 7.91 12.91 -6.78
N PRO A 65 8.15 14.09 -7.39
CA PRO A 65 8.55 14.21 -8.80
C PRO A 65 9.88 13.57 -9.17
N THR A 66 10.79 13.40 -8.21
CA THR A 66 12.14 12.83 -8.41
C THR A 66 12.24 11.36 -8.02
N LEU A 67 11.19 10.80 -7.39
CA LEU A 67 11.22 9.45 -6.82
C LEU A 67 11.25 8.38 -7.92
N ARG A 68 12.25 7.50 -7.91
CA ARG A 68 12.25 6.30 -8.75
C ARG A 68 11.54 5.17 -8.00
N ILE A 69 10.70 4.43 -8.68
CA ILE A 69 9.83 3.43 -8.05
C ILE A 69 10.02 2.09 -8.72
N THR A 70 10.38 1.08 -7.93
CA THR A 70 10.34 -0.32 -8.33
C THR A 70 9.12 -0.95 -7.68
N ALA A 71 8.29 -1.58 -8.49
CA ALA A 71 7.04 -2.20 -8.08
C ALA A 71 7.13 -3.71 -8.27
N VAL A 72 6.87 -4.48 -7.22
CA VAL A 72 7.01 -5.93 -7.22
C VAL A 72 5.68 -6.60 -6.89
N ASP A 73 5.34 -7.62 -7.65
CA ASP A 73 4.26 -8.54 -7.36
C ASP A 73 4.60 -9.96 -7.81
N ILE A 74 4.07 -10.96 -7.11
CA ILE A 74 4.23 -12.35 -7.50
C ILE A 74 3.25 -12.74 -8.62
N ASP A 75 2.10 -12.06 -8.68
CA ASP A 75 1.04 -12.32 -9.66
C ASP A 75 1.37 -11.67 -11.02
N ALA A 76 1.44 -12.48 -12.06
CA ALA A 76 1.67 -12.03 -13.43
C ALA A 76 0.57 -11.06 -13.93
N HIS A 77 -0.69 -11.28 -13.55
CA HIS A 77 -1.80 -10.43 -13.95
C HIS A 77 -1.76 -9.06 -13.27
N ALA A 78 -1.31 -9.02 -12.01
CA ALA A 78 -1.03 -7.76 -11.32
C ALA A 78 0.09 -6.98 -12.02
N ILE A 79 1.19 -7.65 -12.38
CA ILE A 79 2.30 -7.01 -13.09
C ILE A 79 1.90 -6.47 -14.46
N GLU A 80 1.08 -7.20 -15.22
CA GLU A 80 0.54 -6.72 -16.49
C GLU A 80 -0.31 -5.47 -16.28
N ALA A 81 -1.23 -5.50 -15.29
CA ALA A 81 -2.05 -4.35 -14.92
C ALA A 81 -1.22 -3.13 -14.53
N ALA A 82 -0.23 -3.30 -13.66
CA ALA A 82 0.66 -2.24 -13.22
C ALA A 82 1.46 -1.66 -14.41
N ARG A 83 2.00 -2.53 -15.28
CA ARG A 83 2.73 -2.10 -16.48
C ARG A 83 1.86 -1.23 -17.38
N ASP A 84 0.63 -1.64 -17.64
CA ASP A 84 -0.31 -0.90 -18.49
C ASP A 84 -0.68 0.45 -17.88
N ASN A 85 -0.96 0.48 -16.57
CA ASN A 85 -1.27 1.72 -15.85
C ASN A 85 -0.05 2.68 -15.82
N PHE A 86 1.16 2.14 -15.64
CA PHE A 86 2.39 2.94 -15.65
C PHE A 86 2.65 3.53 -17.03
N ALA A 87 2.52 2.74 -18.10
CA ALA A 87 2.71 3.18 -19.47
C ALA A 87 1.74 4.32 -19.87
N GLN A 88 0.51 4.28 -19.34
CA GLN A 88 -0.50 5.33 -19.55
C GLN A 88 -0.32 6.56 -18.67
N SER A 89 0.57 6.50 -17.67
CA SER A 89 0.81 7.61 -16.75
C SER A 89 1.84 8.62 -17.28
N PRO A 90 1.82 9.88 -16.80
CA PRO A 90 2.85 10.85 -17.10
C PRO A 90 4.25 10.50 -16.55
N TRP A 91 4.37 9.47 -15.70
CA TRP A 91 5.58 9.18 -14.92
C TRP A 91 6.27 7.87 -15.30
N ARG A 92 5.89 7.26 -16.43
CA ARG A 92 6.39 5.96 -16.89
C ARG A 92 7.92 5.80 -16.82
N ASP A 93 8.68 6.86 -17.09
CA ASP A 93 10.14 6.82 -17.15
C ASP A 93 10.82 6.62 -15.76
N ARG A 94 10.05 6.72 -14.67
CA ARG A 94 10.52 6.50 -13.28
C ARG A 94 9.89 5.28 -12.62
N LEU A 95 9.05 4.53 -13.34
CA LEU A 95 8.27 3.43 -12.82
C LEU A 95 8.73 2.12 -13.46
N GLU A 96 9.22 1.19 -12.65
CA GLU A 96 9.67 -0.12 -13.09
C GLU A 96 8.84 -1.22 -12.42
N VAL A 97 8.44 -2.24 -13.17
CA VAL A 97 7.74 -3.43 -12.64
C VAL A 97 8.64 -4.65 -12.68
N GLN A 98 8.64 -5.45 -11.62
CA GLN A 98 9.32 -6.74 -11.58
C GLN A 98 8.39 -7.82 -11.05
N GLN A 99 8.21 -8.88 -11.83
CA GLN A 99 7.44 -10.04 -11.39
C GLN A 99 8.34 -10.98 -10.57
N GLY A 100 7.87 -11.40 -9.41
CA GLY A 100 8.51 -12.44 -8.63
C GLY A 100 8.11 -12.43 -7.16
N ASP A 101 8.50 -13.49 -6.46
CA ASP A 101 8.37 -13.55 -5.01
C ASP A 101 9.38 -12.56 -4.38
N VAL A 102 8.86 -11.53 -3.71
CA VAL A 102 9.68 -10.51 -3.05
C VAL A 102 10.69 -11.11 -2.07
N LEU A 103 10.43 -12.28 -1.47
CA LEU A 103 11.33 -12.93 -0.52
C LEU A 103 12.62 -13.43 -1.18
N THR A 104 12.55 -13.83 -2.45
CA THR A 104 13.66 -14.46 -3.19
C THR A 104 14.19 -13.60 -4.33
N LEU A 105 13.41 -12.64 -4.84
CA LEU A 105 13.76 -11.80 -5.98
C LEU A 105 15.03 -10.97 -5.71
N ASN A 106 16.00 -10.98 -6.62
CA ASN A 106 17.18 -10.12 -6.47
C ASN A 106 16.91 -8.74 -7.10
N LEU A 107 16.67 -7.73 -6.26
CA LEU A 107 16.41 -6.36 -6.69
C LEU A 107 17.69 -5.54 -6.97
N GLY A 108 18.87 -6.08 -6.68
CA GLY A 108 20.17 -5.46 -7.00
C GLY A 108 20.51 -4.19 -6.22
N THR A 109 19.58 -3.61 -5.47
CA THR A 109 19.77 -2.39 -4.68
C THR A 109 18.96 -2.41 -3.40
N ARG A 110 19.33 -1.53 -2.47
CA ARG A 110 18.50 -1.12 -1.33
C ARG A 110 17.70 0.13 -1.66
N PHE A 111 16.66 0.38 -0.87
CA PHE A 111 15.71 1.45 -1.06
C PHE A 111 15.70 2.42 0.12
N ASP A 112 15.41 3.69 -0.15
CA ASP A 112 15.26 4.73 0.87
C ASP A 112 13.89 4.65 1.54
N ALA A 113 12.91 4.16 0.78
CA ALA A 113 11.55 3.93 1.25
C ALA A 113 10.99 2.59 0.75
N ILE A 114 10.14 1.99 1.56
CA ILE A 114 9.31 0.85 1.18
C ILE A 114 7.85 1.19 1.50
N ILE A 115 6.93 0.84 0.62
CA ILE A 115 5.49 0.95 0.85
C ILE A 115 4.83 -0.41 0.58
N CYS A 116 3.87 -0.79 1.41
CA CYS A 116 3.17 -2.06 1.25
C CYS A 116 1.77 -1.99 1.85
N ASN A 117 0.77 -2.43 1.09
CA ASN A 117 -0.56 -2.75 1.60
C ASN A 117 -0.68 -4.29 1.64
N PRO A 118 -0.15 -4.94 2.69
CA PRO A 118 -0.06 -6.39 2.72
C PRO A 118 -1.46 -7.04 2.81
N PRO A 119 -1.65 -8.23 2.22
CA PRO A 119 -2.87 -9.00 2.44
C PRO A 119 -2.96 -9.38 3.93
N TYR A 120 -4.13 -9.14 4.54
CA TYR A 120 -4.39 -9.55 5.92
C TYR A 120 -5.21 -10.85 5.95
N PHE A 121 -4.74 -11.81 6.74
CA PHE A 121 -5.37 -13.13 6.87
C PHE A 121 -6.03 -13.24 8.25
N ASN A 122 -7.31 -12.88 8.37
CA ASN A 122 -8.15 -13.31 9.50
C ASN A 122 -9.67 -13.17 9.26
N SER A 123 -10.40 -13.93 10.07
CA SER A 123 -11.70 -14.60 9.85
C SER A 123 -12.87 -13.74 9.37
N GLY A 124 -13.35 -14.05 8.17
CA GLY A 124 -14.61 -13.60 7.57
C GLY A 124 -14.86 -14.27 6.21
N GLU A 125 -16.02 -14.08 5.59
CA GLU A 125 -16.29 -14.65 4.25
C GLU A 125 -15.34 -14.11 3.16
N GLN A 126 -14.91 -12.86 3.30
CA GLN A 126 -13.86 -12.26 2.45
C GLN A 126 -12.51 -12.95 2.67
N ALA A 127 -12.18 -13.34 3.91
CA ALA A 127 -10.98 -14.13 4.19
C ALA A 127 -11.07 -15.53 3.58
N LYS A 128 -12.26 -16.14 3.48
CA LYS A 128 -12.45 -17.41 2.76
C LYS A 128 -12.26 -17.26 1.24
N MET A 129 -12.66 -16.13 0.65
CA MET A 129 -12.40 -15.84 -0.76
C MET A 129 -10.91 -15.53 -1.02
N GLN A 130 -10.28 -14.73 -0.16
CA GLN A 130 -8.85 -14.43 -0.21
C GLN A 130 -8.02 -15.70 0.01
N GLN A 131 -8.31 -16.50 1.05
CA GLN A 131 -7.67 -17.81 1.29
C GLN A 131 -7.84 -18.76 0.11
N ARG A 132 -9.00 -18.77 -0.57
CA ARG A 132 -9.19 -19.60 -1.77
C ARG A 132 -8.40 -19.09 -2.98
N ALA A 133 -8.15 -17.79 -3.10
CA ALA A 133 -7.29 -17.22 -4.14
C ALA A 133 -5.81 -17.47 -3.83
N THR A 134 -5.39 -17.25 -2.58
CA THR A 134 -4.02 -17.44 -2.10
C THR A 134 -3.61 -18.91 -1.99
N ALA A 135 -4.49 -19.81 -1.54
CA ALA A 135 -4.18 -21.25 -1.45
C ALA A 135 -3.96 -21.93 -2.83
N ARG A 136 -4.34 -21.28 -3.93
CA ARG A 136 -4.02 -21.72 -5.29
C ARG A 136 -2.61 -21.30 -5.73
N HIS A 137 -1.93 -20.43 -4.98
CA HIS A 137 -0.63 -19.85 -5.29
C HIS A 137 0.29 -19.81 -4.05
N THR A 138 0.80 -20.97 -3.61
CA THR A 138 2.00 -21.12 -2.73
C THR A 138 1.99 -20.40 -1.36
N ASP A 139 2.98 -20.72 -0.51
CA ASP A 139 3.12 -20.27 0.89
C ASP A 139 2.86 -18.78 1.07
N SER A 140 1.89 -18.43 1.94
CA SER A 140 1.52 -17.04 2.21
C SER A 140 2.70 -16.25 2.77
N LEU A 141 2.99 -15.08 2.18
CA LEU A 141 3.95 -14.11 2.72
C LEU A 141 3.58 -13.73 4.16
N SER A 142 4.30 -14.27 5.15
CA SER A 142 4.03 -13.99 6.56
C SER A 142 4.49 -12.58 6.94
N HIS A 143 3.87 -11.96 7.96
CA HIS A 143 4.35 -10.68 8.49
C HIS A 143 5.81 -10.75 8.98
N ARG A 144 6.25 -11.91 9.48
CA ARG A 144 7.63 -12.13 9.92
C ARG A 144 8.60 -12.07 8.74
N ASP A 145 8.28 -12.76 7.65
CA ASP A 145 9.13 -12.82 6.47
C ASP A 145 9.11 -11.47 5.72
N LEU A 146 7.95 -10.81 5.66
CA LEU A 146 7.84 -9.45 5.13
C LEU A 146 8.71 -8.47 5.91
N LEU A 147 8.69 -8.49 7.24
CA LEU A 147 9.54 -7.62 8.06
C LEU A 147 11.03 -7.90 7.87
N ALA A 148 11.42 -9.17 7.88
CA ALA A 148 12.81 -9.58 7.66
C ALA A 148 13.29 -9.14 6.27
N ARG A 149 12.45 -9.34 5.25
CA ARG A 149 12.76 -8.97 3.87
C ARG A 149 12.81 -7.46 3.67
N THR A 150 11.85 -6.73 4.22
CA THR A 150 11.83 -5.27 4.23
C THR A 150 13.13 -4.74 4.85
N LYS A 151 13.60 -5.32 5.97
CA LYS A 151 14.84 -4.92 6.64
C LYS A 151 16.08 -5.17 5.76
N ALA A 152 16.09 -6.26 5.00
CA ALA A 152 17.17 -6.59 4.09
C ALA A 152 17.24 -5.64 2.87
N LEU A 153 16.09 -5.12 2.44
CA LEU A 153 15.97 -4.24 1.27
C LEU A 153 16.04 -2.75 1.61
N LEU A 154 15.90 -2.37 2.87
CA LEU A 154 15.90 -0.96 3.30
C LEU A 154 17.32 -0.44 3.57
N ASN A 155 17.57 0.83 3.25
CA ASN A 155 18.74 1.58 3.71
C ASN A 155 18.65 1.86 5.22
N GLN A 156 19.80 2.12 5.86
CA GLN A 156 19.88 2.32 7.32
C GLN A 156 19.00 3.49 7.82
N ASP A 157 18.94 4.58 7.06
CA ASP A 157 18.11 5.75 7.37
C ASP A 157 16.68 5.66 6.81
N GLY A 158 16.39 4.56 6.10
CA GLY A 158 15.16 4.40 5.35
C GLY A 158 13.92 4.23 6.23
N ARG A 159 12.76 4.20 5.57
CA ARG A 159 11.46 4.05 6.20
C ARG A 159 10.56 3.06 5.45
N ALA A 160 9.72 2.34 6.16
CA ALA A 160 8.76 1.41 5.58
C ALA A 160 7.34 1.76 6.05
N SER A 161 6.43 2.05 5.12
CA SER A 161 5.05 2.44 5.41
C SER A 161 4.06 1.32 5.08
N PHE A 162 3.12 1.09 5.99
CA PHE A 162 2.13 0.02 5.88
C PHE A 162 0.72 0.50 6.26
N VAL A 163 -0.29 -0.21 5.76
CA VAL A 163 -1.67 -0.11 6.22
C VAL A 163 -2.20 -1.50 6.57
N LEU A 164 -2.82 -1.62 7.75
CA LEU A 164 -3.46 -2.87 8.21
C LEU A 164 -4.72 -2.55 9.03
N PRO A 165 -5.66 -3.50 9.17
CA PRO A 165 -6.71 -3.39 10.18
C PRO A 165 -6.13 -3.30 11.60
N ASP A 166 -6.90 -2.74 12.53
CA ASP A 166 -6.43 -2.38 13.87
C ASP A 166 -5.73 -3.53 14.61
N VAL A 167 -6.35 -4.71 14.62
CA VAL A 167 -5.83 -5.90 15.33
C VAL A 167 -4.55 -6.42 14.67
N GLU A 168 -4.56 -6.61 13.34
CA GLU A 168 -3.42 -7.12 12.59
C GLU A 168 -2.25 -6.12 12.57
N GLY A 169 -2.55 -4.84 12.47
CA GLY A 169 -1.56 -3.76 12.51
C GLY A 169 -0.88 -3.65 13.87
N ALA A 170 -1.64 -3.75 14.96
CA ALA A 170 -1.06 -3.79 16.31
C ALA A 170 -0.12 -5.00 16.49
N ALA A 171 -0.54 -6.18 16.03
CA ALA A 171 0.29 -7.38 16.06
C ALA A 171 1.54 -7.25 15.18
N PHE A 172 1.41 -6.63 14.00
CA PHE A 172 2.53 -6.37 13.09
C PHE A 172 3.56 -5.43 13.73
N ILE A 173 3.12 -4.33 14.34
CA ILE A 173 3.99 -3.35 15.01
C ILE A 173 4.72 -4.02 16.19
N GLN A 174 4.02 -4.81 17.02
CA GLN A 174 4.63 -5.55 18.12
C GLN A 174 5.70 -6.52 17.61
N LEU A 175 5.40 -7.31 16.56
CA LEU A 175 6.37 -8.20 15.94
C LEU A 175 7.58 -7.43 15.40
N ALA A 176 7.35 -6.28 14.74
CA ALA A 176 8.41 -5.44 14.21
C ALA A 176 9.38 -4.97 15.31
N GLN A 177 8.85 -4.54 16.46
CA GLN A 177 9.66 -4.14 17.60
C GLN A 177 10.56 -5.27 18.11
N THR A 178 10.07 -6.52 18.13
CA THR A 178 10.91 -7.68 18.49
C THR A 178 12.06 -7.95 17.50
N GLN A 179 11.98 -7.41 16.28
CA GLN A 179 12.99 -7.56 15.24
C GLN A 179 13.88 -6.31 15.08
N GLY A 180 13.84 -5.39 16.05
CA GLY A 180 14.66 -4.18 16.05
C GLY A 180 14.18 -3.12 15.09
N TRP A 181 12.89 -3.09 14.76
CA TRP A 181 12.25 -1.94 14.13
C TRP A 181 11.75 -0.97 15.18
N HIS A 182 11.77 0.31 14.83
CA HIS A 182 11.22 1.39 15.63
C HIS A 182 10.03 1.99 14.90
N LEU A 183 8.90 2.09 15.61
CA LEU A 183 7.75 2.85 15.14
C LEU A 183 8.13 4.33 15.12
N SER A 184 7.84 5.00 14.01
CA SER A 184 8.18 6.42 13.82
C SER A 184 6.93 7.28 13.63
N ARG A 185 5.92 6.76 12.94
CA ARG A 185 4.63 7.43 12.76
C ARG A 185 3.51 6.40 12.87
N LEU A 186 2.39 6.80 13.48
CA LEU A 186 1.18 5.99 13.60
C LEU A 186 -0.05 6.88 13.44
N CYS A 187 -0.89 6.58 12.46
CA CYS A 187 -2.19 7.19 12.30
C CYS A 187 -3.30 6.15 12.51
N ARG A 188 -4.19 6.43 13.47
CA ARG A 188 -5.39 5.62 13.74
C ARG A 188 -6.55 6.17 12.93
N VAL A 189 -7.06 5.38 11.99
CA VAL A 189 -8.14 5.80 11.09
C VAL A 189 -9.48 5.28 11.57
N ARG A 190 -10.41 6.20 11.81
CA ARG A 190 -11.79 5.95 12.21
C ARG A 190 -12.73 6.14 11.02
N PRO A 191 -13.68 5.22 10.76
CA PRO A 191 -14.68 5.43 9.71
C PRO A 191 -15.56 6.67 9.95
N SER A 192 -15.85 6.97 11.21
CA SER A 192 -16.66 8.10 11.67
C SER A 192 -16.39 8.39 13.14
N GLU A 193 -16.78 9.56 13.64
CA GLU A 193 -16.59 9.94 15.06
C GLU A 193 -17.17 8.94 16.07
N GLN A 194 -18.26 8.26 15.69
CA GLN A 194 -18.96 7.29 16.54
C GLN A 194 -18.35 5.89 16.51
N LYS A 195 -17.40 5.62 15.61
CA LYS A 195 -16.82 4.27 15.42
C LYS A 195 -15.36 4.24 15.89
N PRO A 196 -14.91 3.14 16.49
CA PRO A 196 -13.51 2.98 16.84
C PRO A 196 -12.63 2.97 15.59
N ALA A 197 -11.32 3.13 15.79
CA ALA A 197 -10.35 2.97 14.72
C ALA A 197 -10.46 1.56 14.13
N SER A 198 -10.45 1.47 12.81
CA SER A 198 -10.53 0.19 12.09
C SER A 198 -9.30 -0.07 11.23
N ARG A 199 -8.45 0.93 11.04
CA ARG A 199 -7.20 0.83 10.28
C ARG A 199 -6.09 1.59 10.99
N LEU A 200 -4.87 1.07 10.84
CA LEU A 200 -3.63 1.72 11.23
C LEU A 200 -2.81 1.98 9.98
N LEU A 201 -2.41 3.23 9.79
CA LEU A 201 -1.32 3.61 8.89
C LEU A 201 -0.08 3.79 9.76
N PHE A 202 1.02 3.14 9.43
CA PHE A 202 2.21 3.21 10.28
C PHE A 202 3.50 3.19 9.49
N GLU A 203 4.53 3.85 10.04
CA GLU A 203 5.86 3.95 9.46
C GLU A 203 6.89 3.38 10.43
N LEU A 204 7.69 2.42 9.94
CA LEU A 204 8.76 1.76 10.67
C LEU A 204 10.12 2.23 10.16
N ARG A 205 11.09 2.35 11.06
CA ARG A 205 12.49 2.69 10.77
C ARG A 205 13.45 1.75 11.49
N LEU A 206 14.67 1.64 10.99
CA LEU A 206 15.73 0.86 11.66
C LEU A 206 16.41 1.64 12.80
N GLN A 207 16.29 2.97 12.77
CA GLN A 207 16.82 3.84 13.80
C GLN A 207 15.72 4.27 14.77
N ALA A 208 16.08 4.34 16.05
CA ALA A 208 15.21 4.82 17.10
C ALA A 208 14.81 6.28 16.84
N THR A 209 13.53 6.58 17.05
CA THR A 209 12.96 7.92 16.90
C THR A 209 11.75 8.04 17.82
N ALA A 210 11.38 9.28 18.16
CA ALA A 210 10.10 9.55 18.79
C ALA A 210 8.96 9.17 17.85
N VAL A 211 7.92 8.53 18.39
CA VAL A 211 6.71 8.18 17.65
C VAL A 211 5.86 9.43 17.48
N GLN A 212 5.47 9.73 16.25
CA GLN A 212 4.45 10.73 15.94
C GLN A 212 3.10 10.05 15.83
N GLU A 213 2.19 10.36 16.74
CA GLU A 213 0.83 9.81 16.74
C GLU A 213 -0.16 10.78 16.11
N GLN A 214 -1.05 10.24 15.28
CA GLN A 214 -2.10 10.95 14.57
C GLN A 214 -3.41 10.16 14.68
N SER A 215 -4.53 10.87 14.48
CA SER A 215 -5.84 10.26 14.28
C SER A 215 -6.43 10.86 13.02
N LEU A 216 -7.20 10.08 12.28
CA LEU A 216 -7.91 10.52 11.09
C LEU A 216 -9.34 10.01 11.16
N THR A 217 -10.33 10.90 11.11
CA THR A 217 -11.73 10.50 10.95
C THR A 217 -12.10 10.64 9.47
N ILE A 218 -12.68 9.61 8.83
CA ILE A 218 -13.04 9.68 7.40
C ILE A 218 -14.31 10.52 7.19
N ARG A 219 -15.36 10.27 7.98
CA ARG A 219 -16.66 10.93 7.84
C ARG A 219 -17.12 11.61 9.11
N GLU A 220 -17.71 12.78 8.94
CA GLU A 220 -18.45 13.53 9.95
C GLU A 220 -19.93 13.60 9.55
N ALA A 221 -20.76 14.25 10.38
CA ALA A 221 -22.21 14.33 10.15
C ALA A 221 -22.59 14.85 8.75
N ASN A 222 -21.80 15.74 8.17
CA ASN A 222 -22.11 16.44 6.92
C ASN A 222 -21.31 15.96 5.69
N GLY A 223 -20.56 14.85 5.78
CA GLY A 223 -19.79 14.35 4.64
C GLY A 223 -18.43 13.76 5.02
N TYR A 224 -17.44 13.95 4.14
CA TYR A 224 -16.05 13.69 4.47
C TYR A 224 -15.53 14.75 5.44
N SER A 225 -14.69 14.35 6.40
CA SER A 225 -14.06 15.29 7.33
C SER A 225 -13.08 16.22 6.61
N ALA A 226 -12.80 17.37 7.21
CA ALA A 226 -11.77 18.28 6.70
C ALA A 226 -10.38 17.62 6.64
N GLU A 227 -10.04 16.77 7.61
CA GLU A 227 -8.76 16.05 7.66
C GLU A 227 -8.63 15.05 6.50
N PHE A 228 -9.70 14.31 6.19
CA PHE A 228 -9.72 13.34 5.10
C PHE A 228 -9.67 14.04 3.74
N VAL A 229 -10.40 15.15 3.58
CA VAL A 229 -10.34 15.97 2.37
C VAL A 229 -8.93 16.52 2.20
N ALA A 230 -8.34 17.14 3.22
CA ALA A 230 -6.97 17.67 3.17
C ALA A 230 -5.95 16.60 2.78
N LEU A 231 -6.11 15.36 3.28
CA LEU A 231 -5.24 14.24 2.96
C LEU A 231 -5.38 13.77 1.50
N THR A 232 -6.60 13.72 0.96
CA THR A 232 -6.89 12.98 -0.28
C THR A 232 -7.29 13.86 -1.48
N GLN A 233 -7.46 15.17 -1.27
CA GLN A 233 -7.93 16.11 -2.30
C GLN A 233 -7.07 16.14 -3.55
N ASP A 234 -5.76 15.90 -3.46
CA ASP A 234 -4.87 15.92 -4.62
C ASP A 234 -5.08 14.72 -5.56
N PHE A 235 -5.79 13.70 -5.10
CA PHE A 235 -6.04 12.46 -5.82
C PHE A 235 -7.45 12.36 -6.36
N TYR A 236 -8.46 12.48 -5.49
CA TYR A 236 -9.84 12.24 -5.89
C TYR A 236 -10.41 13.37 -6.76
N LEU A 237 -11.21 13.01 -7.78
CA LEU A 237 -11.81 13.99 -8.71
C LEU A 237 -12.79 14.96 -8.03
N LYS A 238 -13.47 14.53 -6.97
CA LYS A 238 -14.45 15.32 -6.21
C LYS A 238 -14.24 15.05 -4.72
N MET A 239 -13.81 16.07 -3.98
CA MET A 239 -13.70 16.13 -2.53
C MET A 239 -14.25 17.46 -2.06
#